data_AF-A0A8T5QR85-F1
#
_entry.id   AF-A0A8T5QR85-F1
#
_cell.length_a   1.000
_cell.length_b   1.000
_cell.length_c   1.000
_cell.angle_alpha   90.00
_cell.angle_beta   90.00
_cell.angle_gamma   90.00
#
_symmetry.space_group_name_H-M   'P 1'
#
loop_
_entity.id
_entity.type
_entity.pdbx_description
1 polymer ?
#
loop_
_entity_poly.entity_id
_entity_poly.type
_entity_poly.pdbx_seq_one_letter_code
_entity_poly.pdbx_strand_id
1 'polypeptide(L)'
;MDEAKLKYKELMSVYKQIADSDMESVHKELAYDQVMKVFNGVKGMRPKSNFHVKSVALAVVVIIISLVIFIKPEIIGMVVSDINQAPAWNSDSSLFVISGVSQDTMFAGNSGGTINLDAFFSDADGDELTYLATSTSGLDVKINGDFLSFIPQPGVFGERMITVVASDGEEVVQQELVVRIVKR
;
A
#
# COMPACT_ATOMS: atom_id res chain seq x y z
N MET A 1 -13.55 42.80 -11.46
CA MET A 1 -14.21 42.56 -10.14
C MET A 1 -15.23 41.43 -10.23
N ASP A 2 -15.94 41.28 -11.35
CA ASP A 2 -17.04 40.31 -11.48
C ASP A 2 -16.59 38.84 -11.50
N GLU A 3 -15.45 38.53 -12.11
CA GLU A 3 -14.97 37.15 -12.26
C GLU A 3 -14.50 36.53 -10.93
N ALA A 4 -13.78 37.28 -10.09
CA ALA A 4 -13.37 36.81 -8.76
C ALA A 4 -14.57 36.58 -7.82
N LYS A 5 -15.59 37.44 -7.92
CA LYS A 5 -16.84 37.31 -7.16
C LYS A 5 -17.67 36.11 -7.64
N LEU A 6 -17.64 35.81 -8.93
CA LEU A 6 -18.28 34.62 -9.50
C LEU A 6 -17.57 33.34 -9.04
N LYS A 7 -16.24 33.30 -9.10
CA LYS A 7 -15.43 32.18 -8.61
C LYS A 7 -15.60 31.93 -7.11
N TYR A 8 -15.77 32.99 -6.33
CA TYR A 8 -16.12 32.89 -4.91
C TYR A 8 -17.50 32.22 -4.69
N LYS A 9 -18.50 32.55 -5.51
CA LYS A 9 -19.82 31.90 -5.44
C LYS A 9 -19.76 30.44 -5.84
N GLU A 10 -18.98 30.10 -6.87
CA GLU A 10 -18.75 28.71 -7.29
C GLU A 10 -18.10 27.89 -6.16
N LEU A 11 -17.06 28.43 -5.52
CA LEU A 11 -16.40 27.79 -4.37
C LEU A 11 -17.36 27.54 -3.20
N MET A 12 -18.22 28.52 -2.89
CA MET A 12 -19.22 28.39 -1.83
C MET A 12 -20.32 27.37 -2.17
N SER A 13 -20.67 27.26 -3.45
CA SER A 13 -21.61 26.24 -3.93
C SER A 13 -21.05 24.83 -3.76
N VAL A 14 -19.77 24.63 -4.09
CA VAL A 14 -19.08 23.34 -3.89
C VAL A 14 -19.01 23.00 -2.41
N TYR A 15 -18.62 23.96 -1.56
CA TYR A 15 -18.63 23.79 -0.11
C TYR A 15 -19.99 23.30 0.43
N LYS A 16 -21.09 23.91 -0.02
CA LYS A 16 -22.43 23.52 0.42
C LYS A 16 -22.79 22.08 0.01
N GLN A 17 -22.44 21.67 -1.20
CA GLN A 17 -22.67 20.30 -1.67
C GLN A 17 -21.92 19.26 -0.84
N ILE A 18 -20.72 19.60 -0.37
CA ILE A 18 -19.91 18.72 0.49
C ILE A 18 -20.53 18.63 1.89
N ALA A 19 -20.92 19.77 2.47
CA ALA A 19 -21.57 19.80 3.77
C ALA A 19 -22.88 18.98 3.81
N ASP A 20 -23.64 19.04 2.72
CA ASP A 20 -24.94 18.36 2.56
C ASP A 20 -24.79 16.90 2.07
N SER A 21 -23.58 16.40 1.82
CA SER A 21 -23.34 15.03 1.33
C SER A 21 -23.38 13.97 2.44
N ASP A 22 -23.40 12.69 2.05
CA ASP A 22 -23.34 11.54 2.98
C ASP A 22 -21.93 11.27 3.53
N MET A 23 -20.98 12.19 3.34
CA MET A 23 -19.60 12.03 3.82
C MET A 23 -19.51 12.01 5.34
N GLU A 24 -18.54 11.25 5.83
CA GLU A 24 -18.18 11.23 7.24
C GLU A 24 -17.70 12.61 7.70
N SER A 25 -17.99 12.96 8.97
CA SER A 25 -17.75 14.31 9.52
C SER A 25 -16.31 14.80 9.35
N VAL A 26 -15.34 13.89 9.43
CA VAL A 26 -13.89 14.21 9.29
C VAL A 26 -13.57 14.73 7.89
N HIS A 27 -14.16 14.15 6.84
CA HIS A 27 -13.95 14.59 5.46
C HIS A 27 -14.57 15.97 5.18
N LYS A 28 -15.72 16.26 5.82
CA LYS A 28 -16.36 17.57 5.73
C LYS A 28 -15.53 18.67 6.40
N GLU A 29 -14.91 18.36 7.54
CA GLU A 29 -14.04 19.28 8.28
C GLU A 29 -12.76 19.60 7.49
N LEU A 30 -12.12 18.59 6.89
CA LEU A 30 -10.93 18.79 6.05
C LEU A 30 -11.23 19.60 4.78
N ALA A 31 -12.35 19.32 4.12
CA ALA A 31 -12.82 20.09 2.98
C ALA A 31 -13.05 21.57 3.34
N TYR A 32 -13.66 21.84 4.52
CA TYR A 32 -13.85 23.20 5.01
C TYR A 32 -12.52 23.94 5.24
N ASP A 33 -11.56 23.31 5.90
CA ASP A 33 -10.25 23.92 6.17
C ASP A 33 -9.51 24.28 4.87
N GLN A 34 -9.52 23.37 3.89
CA GLN A 34 -8.90 23.62 2.58
C GLN A 34 -9.58 24.76 1.82
N VAL A 35 -10.92 24.80 1.79
CA VAL A 35 -11.70 25.88 1.16
C VAL A 35 -11.40 27.23 1.83
N MET A 36 -11.31 27.26 3.16
CA MET A 36 -11.03 28.49 3.92
C MET A 36 -9.59 28.98 3.76
N LYS A 37 -8.61 28.07 3.63
CA LYS A 37 -7.21 28.43 3.28
C LYS A 37 -7.15 29.15 1.94
N VAL A 38 -7.87 28.65 0.94
CA VAL A 38 -7.95 29.29 -0.40
C VAL A 38 -8.66 30.63 -0.32
N PHE A 39 -9.80 30.69 0.37
CA PHE A 39 -10.56 31.93 0.53
C PHE A 39 -9.72 33.04 1.18
N ASN A 40 -9.02 32.71 2.27
CA ASN A 40 -8.15 33.66 2.96
C ASN A 40 -6.96 34.07 2.09
N GLY A 41 -6.39 33.14 1.33
CA GLY A 41 -5.32 33.41 0.36
C GLY A 41 -5.76 34.40 -0.73
N VAL A 42 -6.95 34.22 -1.30
CA VAL A 42 -7.51 35.10 -2.33
C VAL A 42 -7.92 36.46 -1.76
N LYS A 43 -8.56 36.49 -0.58
CA LYS A 43 -8.99 37.72 0.10
C LYS A 43 -7.80 38.62 0.47
N GLY A 44 -6.63 38.03 0.73
CA GLY A 44 -5.38 38.75 1.01
C GLY A 44 -4.69 39.35 -0.23
N MET A 45 -5.08 38.97 -1.44
CA MET A 45 -4.44 39.48 -2.66
C MET A 45 -4.85 40.94 -2.93
N ARG A 46 -3.91 41.86 -2.74
CA ARG A 46 -3.99 43.20 -3.36
C ARG A 46 -3.54 43.08 -4.81
N PRO A 47 -4.28 43.62 -5.80
CA PRO A 47 -3.89 43.51 -7.20
C PRO A 47 -2.56 44.24 -7.43
N LYS A 48 -1.46 43.49 -7.54
CA LYS A 48 -0.21 43.99 -8.13
C LYS A 48 -0.29 43.78 -9.64
N SER A 49 -0.19 44.89 -10.35
CA SER A 49 -0.47 45.18 -11.76
C SER A 49 -0.04 44.18 -12.86
N ASN A 50 0.69 43.10 -12.59
CA ASN A 50 1.21 42.20 -13.65
C ASN A 50 0.76 40.74 -13.57
N PHE A 51 0.00 40.34 -12.56
CA PHE A 51 -0.62 39.02 -12.59
C PHE A 51 -1.84 39.04 -13.50
N HIS A 52 -1.76 38.32 -14.63
CA HIS A 52 -2.89 38.19 -15.53
C HIS A 52 -4.00 37.46 -14.78
N VAL A 53 -5.19 38.04 -14.70
CA VAL A 53 -6.37 37.51 -13.98
C VAL A 53 -6.64 36.03 -14.32
N LYS A 54 -6.29 35.61 -15.54
CA LYS A 54 -6.32 34.22 -16.02
C LYS A 54 -5.49 33.24 -15.18
N SER A 55 -4.36 33.66 -14.63
CA SER A 55 -3.47 32.83 -13.79
C SER A 55 -4.07 32.57 -12.41
N VAL A 56 -4.77 33.56 -11.84
CA VAL A 56 -5.50 33.41 -10.56
C VAL A 56 -6.71 32.52 -10.77
N ALA A 57 -7.44 32.70 -11.87
CA ALA A 57 -8.55 31.83 -12.24
C ALA A 57 -8.12 30.37 -12.47
N LEU A 58 -6.97 30.15 -13.14
CA LEU A 58 -6.42 28.81 -13.34
C LEU A 58 -6.02 28.15 -12.03
N ALA A 59 -5.35 28.87 -11.12
CA ALA A 59 -4.99 28.33 -9.80
C ALA A 59 -6.22 27.94 -8.97
N VAL A 60 -7.28 28.78 -8.98
CA VAL A 60 -8.54 28.46 -8.28
C VAL A 60 -9.23 27.24 -8.90
N VAL A 61 -9.23 27.11 -10.23
CA VAL A 61 -9.81 25.94 -10.91
C VAL A 61 -9.03 24.67 -10.61
N VAL A 62 -7.70 24.71 -10.65
CA VAL A 62 -6.83 23.56 -10.30
C VAL A 62 -7.08 23.12 -8.86
N ILE A 63 -7.24 24.05 -7.93
CA ILE A 63 -7.52 23.74 -6.52
C ILE A 63 -8.93 23.19 -6.33
N ILE A 64 -9.95 23.74 -7.00
CA ILE A 64 -11.32 23.21 -6.96
C ILE A 64 -11.37 21.80 -7.57
N ILE A 65 -10.67 21.56 -8.69
CA ILE A 65 -10.55 20.22 -9.28
C ILE A 65 -9.84 19.27 -8.32
N SER A 66 -8.77 19.70 -7.66
CA SER A 66 -8.05 18.90 -6.66
C SER A 66 -8.94 18.55 -5.45
N LEU A 67 -9.75 19.51 -4.98
CA LEU A 67 -10.74 19.31 -3.92
C LEU A 67 -11.84 18.32 -4.34
N VAL A 68 -12.39 18.46 -5.54
CA VAL A 68 -13.43 17.54 -6.05
C VAL A 68 -12.89 16.12 -6.17
N ILE A 69 -11.64 15.94 -6.63
CA ILE A 69 -10.95 14.64 -6.69
C ILE A 69 -10.76 14.07 -5.27
N PHE A 70 -10.33 14.89 -4.31
CA PHE A 70 -10.12 14.48 -2.93
C PHE A 70 -11.43 14.08 -2.21
N ILE A 71 -12.53 14.75 -2.54
CA ILE A 71 -13.79 14.64 -1.80
C ILE A 71 -14.72 13.56 -2.38
N LYS A 72 -14.72 13.36 -3.70
CA LYS A 72 -15.49 12.29 -4.35
C LYS A 72 -14.63 11.64 -5.43
N PRO A 73 -13.79 10.67 -5.05
CA PRO A 73 -12.78 10.13 -5.96
C PRO A 73 -13.37 9.40 -7.17
N GLU A 74 -14.64 8.98 -7.10
CA GLU A 74 -15.34 8.27 -8.18
C GLU A 74 -15.67 9.12 -9.43
N ILE A 75 -15.55 10.47 -9.40
CA ILE A 75 -15.96 11.36 -10.53
C ILE A 75 -14.95 11.34 -11.69
N ILE A 76 -13.70 11.03 -11.41
CA ILE A 76 -12.69 10.68 -12.40
C ILE A 76 -12.42 9.20 -12.17
N GLY A 77 -12.24 8.38 -13.18
CA GLY A 77 -11.92 6.95 -13.04
C GLY A 77 -10.57 6.65 -12.36
N MET A 78 -10.12 7.50 -11.43
CA MET A 78 -9.11 7.22 -10.43
C MET A 78 -9.85 6.69 -9.21
N VAL A 79 -9.90 5.36 -9.09
CA VAL A 79 -9.99 4.71 -7.78
C VAL A 79 -9.00 5.46 -6.88
N VAL A 80 -9.45 6.08 -5.78
CA VAL A 80 -8.54 6.31 -4.67
C VAL A 80 -8.21 4.91 -4.22
N SER A 81 -7.11 4.39 -4.76
CA SER A 81 -6.42 3.28 -4.13
C SER A 81 -6.08 3.78 -2.74
N ASP A 82 -6.22 2.90 -1.76
CA ASP A 82 -5.66 3.10 -0.44
C ASP A 82 -4.30 3.80 -0.58
N ILE A 83 -4.05 4.89 0.16
CA ILE A 83 -2.81 5.70 0.00
C ILE A 83 -1.56 4.81 0.07
N ASN A 84 -1.70 3.70 0.79
CA ASN A 84 -0.77 2.58 0.89
C ASN A 84 -1.48 1.32 0.39
N GLN A 85 -0.85 0.54 -0.48
CA GLN A 85 -1.33 -0.73 -0.97
C GLN A 85 -0.54 -1.86 -0.32
N ALA A 86 -1.22 -2.79 0.35
CA ALA A 86 -0.55 -3.88 1.04
C ALA A 86 0.42 -4.69 0.16
N PRO A 87 1.46 -5.31 0.77
CA PRO A 87 2.38 -6.19 0.06
C PRO A 87 1.63 -7.34 -0.61
N ALA A 88 1.97 -7.66 -1.87
CA ALA A 88 1.30 -8.70 -2.63
C ALA A 88 2.23 -9.89 -2.93
N TRP A 89 1.68 -11.11 -2.82
CA TRP A 89 2.32 -12.30 -3.38
C TRP A 89 2.13 -12.35 -4.90
N ASN A 90 3.21 -12.50 -5.65
CA ASN A 90 3.25 -12.33 -7.11
C ASN A 90 3.57 -13.62 -7.89
N SER A 91 3.34 -14.79 -7.32
CA SER A 91 3.57 -16.09 -7.97
C SER A 91 2.31 -16.96 -8.03
N ASP A 92 2.16 -17.70 -9.12
CA ASP A 92 1.06 -18.66 -9.30
C ASP A 92 1.19 -19.92 -8.42
N SER A 93 2.36 -20.13 -7.79
CA SER A 93 2.63 -21.31 -6.97
C SER A 93 3.29 -20.95 -5.65
N SER A 94 2.78 -21.53 -4.57
CA SER A 94 3.37 -21.52 -3.23
C SER A 94 4.04 -22.87 -2.85
N LEU A 95 4.19 -23.78 -3.82
CA LEU A 95 4.81 -25.10 -3.61
C LEU A 95 6.31 -25.07 -3.94
N PHE A 96 7.12 -25.45 -2.97
CA PHE A 96 8.57 -25.61 -3.12
C PHE A 96 8.96 -27.07 -2.88
N VAL A 97 9.72 -27.67 -3.79
CA VAL A 97 10.13 -29.07 -3.68
C VAL A 97 11.62 -29.16 -3.35
N ILE A 98 11.94 -29.81 -2.23
CA ILE A 98 13.32 -30.14 -1.86
C ILE A 98 13.56 -31.62 -2.07
N SER A 99 14.64 -31.92 -2.79
CA SER A 99 15.10 -33.28 -3.05
C SER A 99 16.43 -33.54 -2.35
N GLY A 100 16.75 -34.82 -2.11
CA GLY A 100 18.07 -35.23 -1.63
C GLY A 100 18.25 -35.24 -0.11
N VAL A 101 17.18 -35.13 0.68
CA VAL A 101 17.26 -35.21 2.15
C VAL A 101 17.47 -36.67 2.59
N SER A 102 18.60 -36.95 3.24
CA SER A 102 18.98 -38.29 3.72
C SER A 102 18.40 -38.61 5.11
N GLN A 103 18.08 -39.88 5.37
CA GLN A 103 17.59 -40.36 6.68
C GLN A 103 18.69 -40.56 7.76
N ASP A 104 19.97 -40.54 7.38
CA ASP A 104 21.05 -41.01 8.25
C ASP A 104 21.51 -39.93 9.25
N THR A 105 21.19 -40.12 10.53
CA THR A 105 21.44 -39.18 11.63
C THR A 105 22.92 -39.00 11.97
N MET A 106 23.82 -39.83 11.43
CA MET A 106 25.26 -39.77 11.75
C MET A 106 26.12 -39.02 10.71
N PHE A 107 25.57 -38.67 9.54
CA PHE A 107 26.28 -37.91 8.49
C PHE A 107 25.44 -36.85 7.77
N ALA A 108 24.15 -36.70 8.09
CA ALA A 108 23.27 -35.76 7.41
C ALA A 108 23.37 -34.35 8.01
N GLY A 109 24.06 -33.44 7.33
CA GLY A 109 23.56 -32.07 7.30
C GLY A 109 22.17 -32.13 6.66
N ASN A 110 21.09 -31.96 7.44
CA ASN A 110 19.75 -31.84 6.86
C ASN A 110 19.80 -30.70 5.85
N SER A 111 19.75 -31.04 4.55
CA SER A 111 19.85 -30.05 3.48
C SER A 111 18.57 -29.23 3.47
N GLY A 112 18.63 -28.08 4.13
CA GLY A 112 17.57 -27.08 4.12
C GLY A 112 17.40 -26.40 2.78
N GLY A 113 16.32 -25.65 2.65
CA GLY A 113 16.07 -24.74 1.54
C GLY A 113 16.41 -23.30 1.92
N THR A 114 16.65 -22.48 0.90
CA THR A 114 16.67 -21.02 1.04
C THR A 114 15.84 -20.41 -0.08
N ILE A 115 14.95 -19.49 0.27
CA ILE A 115 14.04 -18.79 -0.65
C ILE A 115 14.31 -17.30 -0.49
N ASN A 116 14.55 -16.60 -1.60
CA ASN A 116 14.56 -15.13 -1.62
C ASN A 116 13.11 -14.64 -1.74
N LEU A 117 12.58 -13.99 -0.71
CA LEU A 117 11.19 -13.56 -0.62
C LEU A 117 10.88 -12.36 -1.53
N ASP A 118 11.84 -11.50 -1.82
CA ASP A 118 11.68 -10.37 -2.75
C ASP A 118 11.42 -10.81 -4.19
N ALA A 119 11.76 -12.05 -4.54
CA ALA A 119 11.41 -12.61 -5.83
C ALA A 119 9.90 -12.95 -5.94
N PHE A 120 9.18 -12.98 -4.82
CA PHE A 120 7.80 -13.43 -4.72
C PHE A 120 6.84 -12.44 -4.07
N PHE A 121 7.35 -11.47 -3.32
CA PHE A 121 6.58 -10.38 -2.76
C PHE A 121 6.95 -9.06 -3.42
N SER A 122 5.96 -8.21 -3.60
CA SER A 122 6.17 -6.87 -4.13
C SER A 122 5.11 -5.93 -3.57
N ASP A 123 5.50 -4.69 -3.41
CA ASP A 123 4.62 -3.60 -3.06
C ASP A 123 4.36 -2.71 -4.30
N ALA A 124 3.13 -2.23 -4.48
CA ALA A 124 2.76 -1.42 -5.64
C ALA A 124 3.20 0.04 -5.51
N ASP A 125 3.29 0.55 -4.28
CA ASP A 125 3.79 1.88 -3.96
C ASP A 125 5.33 1.92 -3.92
N GLY A 126 5.95 0.74 -3.80
CA GLY A 126 7.40 0.55 -3.83
C GLY A 126 8.04 0.64 -2.45
N ASP A 127 7.27 0.40 -1.40
CA ASP A 127 7.74 0.38 -0.03
C ASP A 127 8.65 -0.82 0.26
N GLU A 128 9.57 -0.63 1.22
CA GLU A 128 10.50 -1.68 1.63
C GLU A 128 9.78 -2.73 2.47
N LEU A 129 9.95 -4.01 2.10
CA LEU A 129 9.26 -5.10 2.76
C LEU A 129 10.11 -5.72 3.86
N THR A 130 9.45 -6.04 4.97
CA THR A 130 10.02 -6.81 6.07
C THR A 130 9.28 -8.12 6.26
N TYR A 131 10.01 -9.17 6.64
CA TYR A 131 9.47 -10.52 6.68
C TYR A 131 9.55 -11.17 8.06
N LEU A 132 8.52 -11.94 8.38
CA LEU A 132 8.51 -12.90 9.47
C LEU A 132 8.08 -14.26 8.94
N ALA A 133 8.54 -15.34 9.56
CA ALA A 133 8.12 -16.68 9.20
C ALA A 133 7.95 -17.58 10.42
N THR A 134 6.94 -18.43 10.34
CA THR A 134 6.69 -19.53 11.28
C THR A 134 6.43 -20.81 10.50
N SER A 135 6.61 -21.96 11.14
CA SER A 135 6.42 -23.26 10.49
C SER A 135 5.58 -24.20 11.33
N THR A 136 5.01 -25.17 10.64
CA THR A 136 4.50 -26.40 11.27
C THR A 136 5.63 -27.19 11.94
N SER A 137 5.28 -28.04 12.91
CA SER A 137 6.25 -28.85 13.66
C SER A 137 7.14 -29.70 12.74
N GLY A 138 8.41 -29.84 13.12
CA GLY A 138 9.38 -30.62 12.35
C GLY A 138 10.15 -29.83 11.29
N LEU A 139 10.02 -28.51 11.25
CA LEU A 139 10.78 -27.64 10.35
C LEU A 139 11.33 -26.44 11.16
N ASP A 140 12.65 -26.28 11.17
CA ASP A 140 13.28 -25.11 11.75
C ASP A 140 13.34 -24.01 10.69
N VAL A 141 12.78 -22.83 10.96
CA VAL A 141 12.71 -21.70 10.02
C VAL A 141 13.42 -20.46 10.57
N LYS A 142 14.01 -19.67 9.68
CA LYS A 142 14.66 -18.41 10.03
C LYS A 142 14.63 -17.43 8.86
N ILE A 143 14.28 -16.18 9.17
CA ILE A 143 14.42 -15.02 8.29
C ILE A 143 15.77 -14.34 8.55
N ASN A 144 16.46 -13.92 7.48
CA ASN A 144 17.62 -13.04 7.54
C ASN A 144 17.57 -12.05 6.38
N GLY A 145 17.12 -10.82 6.65
CA GLY A 145 16.70 -9.89 5.59
C GLY A 145 15.58 -10.53 4.77
N ASP A 146 15.78 -10.62 3.47
CA ASP A 146 14.76 -11.09 2.51
C ASP A 146 14.83 -12.61 2.29
N PHE A 147 15.77 -13.28 2.94
CA PHE A 147 15.97 -14.71 2.77
C PHE A 147 15.27 -15.52 3.87
N LEU A 148 14.32 -16.35 3.45
CA LEU A 148 13.77 -17.44 4.25
C LEU A 148 14.66 -18.67 4.12
N SER A 149 15.27 -19.07 5.23
CA SER A 149 15.98 -20.34 5.36
C SER A 149 15.17 -21.31 6.20
N PHE A 150 15.20 -22.59 5.82
CA PHE A 150 14.49 -23.60 6.58
C PHE A 150 15.15 -24.97 6.48
N ILE A 151 15.15 -25.71 7.57
CA ILE A 151 15.82 -27.00 7.71
C ILE A 151 14.83 -28.00 8.29
N PRO A 152 14.52 -29.11 7.59
CA PRO A 152 13.67 -30.14 8.16
C PRO A 152 14.39 -30.82 9.32
N GLN A 153 13.64 -31.18 10.36
CA GLN A 153 14.18 -31.99 11.44
C GLN A 153 14.47 -33.43 10.95
N PRO A 154 15.39 -34.17 11.59
CA PRO A 154 15.72 -35.52 11.16
C PRO A 154 14.49 -36.43 11.02
N GLY A 155 14.40 -37.15 9.91
CA GLY A 155 13.29 -38.08 9.64
C GLY A 155 11.99 -37.44 9.14
N VAL A 156 11.95 -36.10 8.97
CA VAL A 156 10.79 -35.39 8.44
C VAL A 156 10.76 -35.46 6.92
N PHE A 157 9.65 -35.96 6.37
CA PHE A 157 9.38 -36.05 4.93
C PHE A 157 7.92 -35.67 4.63
N GLY A 158 7.64 -35.46 3.34
CA GLY A 158 6.33 -35.05 2.86
C GLY A 158 6.15 -33.53 2.90
N GLU A 159 4.90 -33.09 2.88
CA GLU A 159 4.57 -31.66 2.86
C GLU A 159 4.63 -31.07 4.27
N ARG A 160 5.23 -29.88 4.38
CA ARG A 160 5.20 -29.03 5.56
C ARG A 160 4.77 -27.63 5.14
N MET A 161 4.15 -26.91 6.06
CA MET A 161 3.72 -25.54 5.82
C MET A 161 4.64 -24.57 6.56
N ILE A 162 4.97 -23.49 5.85
CA ILE A 162 5.61 -22.28 6.39
C ILE A 162 4.62 -21.15 6.16
N THR A 163 4.28 -20.42 7.22
CA THR A 163 3.50 -19.17 7.10
C THR A 163 4.50 -18.02 7.08
N VAL A 164 4.54 -17.29 5.98
CA VAL A 164 5.32 -16.06 5.82
C VAL A 164 4.39 -14.86 5.99
N VAL A 165 4.86 -13.85 6.71
CA VAL A 165 4.20 -12.54 6.82
C VAL A 165 5.12 -11.52 6.18
N ALA A 166 4.61 -10.79 5.19
CA ALA A 166 5.25 -9.63 4.60
C ALA A 166 4.57 -8.35 5.12
N SER A 167 5.36 -7.33 5.44
CA SER A 167 4.92 -6.05 6.00
C SER A 167 5.65 -4.90 5.33
N ASP A 168 4.92 -3.90 4.85
CA ASP A 168 5.45 -2.61 4.37
C ASP A 168 5.70 -1.61 5.53
N GLY A 169 5.14 -1.90 6.72
CA GLY A 169 5.24 -1.07 7.92
C GLY A 169 3.91 -0.43 8.33
N GLU A 170 2.91 -0.46 7.46
CA GLU A 170 1.53 -0.01 7.70
C GLU A 170 0.54 -1.19 7.62
N GLU A 171 0.66 -2.03 6.60
CA GLU A 171 -0.15 -3.20 6.33
C GLU A 171 0.67 -4.50 6.25
N VAL A 172 -0.02 -5.63 6.38
CA VAL A 172 0.60 -6.96 6.38
C VAL A 172 -0.19 -7.94 5.55
N VAL A 173 0.53 -8.83 4.85
CA VAL A 173 -0.06 -9.97 4.14
C VAL A 173 0.57 -11.27 4.61
N GLN A 174 -0.27 -12.28 4.80
CA GLN A 174 0.15 -13.63 5.17
C GLN A 174 0.06 -14.56 3.96
N GLN A 175 1.11 -15.34 3.73
CA GLN A 175 1.16 -16.35 2.69
C GLN A 175 1.60 -17.69 3.26
N GLU A 176 0.84 -18.74 2.96
CA GLU A 176 1.24 -20.11 3.25
C GLU A 176 2.07 -20.68 2.10
N LEU A 177 3.27 -21.15 2.42
CA LEU A 177 4.15 -21.88 1.53
C LEU A 177 4.11 -23.36 1.88
N VAL A 178 3.94 -24.21 0.87
CA VAL A 178 4.02 -25.66 1.01
C VAL A 178 5.42 -26.10 0.61
N VAL A 179 6.17 -26.69 1.52
CA VAL A 179 7.47 -27.29 1.23
C VAL A 179 7.34 -28.81 1.20
N ARG A 180 7.59 -29.41 0.04
CA ARG A 180 7.55 -30.86 -0.16
C ARG A 180 8.96 -31.42 -0.04
N ILE A 181 9.20 -32.20 1.01
CA ILE A 181 10.48 -32.83 1.31
C ILE A 181 10.46 -34.26 0.78
N VAL A 182 11.24 -34.51 -0.27
CA VAL A 182 11.31 -35.80 -0.96
C VAL A 182 12.53 -36.57 -0.47
N LYS A 183 12.34 -37.85 -0.17
CA LYS A 183 13.44 -38.77 0.16
C LYS A 183 14.39 -38.87 -1.03
N ARG A 184 15.68 -38.94 -0.74
CA ARG A 184 16.67 -39.38 -1.71
C ARG A 184 16.43 -40.81 -2.16
#